data_AF-A0A352JUE6-F1
#
_entry.id   AF-A0A352JUE6-F1
#
_cell.length_a   1.000
_cell.length_b   1.000
_cell.length_c   1.000
_cell.angle_alpha   90.00
_cell.angle_beta   90.00
_cell.angle_gamma   90.00
#
_symmetry.space_group_name_H-M   'P 1'
#
loop_
_entity.id
_entity.type
_entity.pdbx_description
1 polymer ?
#
loop_
_entity_poly.entity_id
_entity_poly.type
_entity_poly.pdbx_seq_one_letter_code
_entity_poly.pdbx_strand_id
1 'polypeptide(L)'
;MKKTLILISVVLTFSAAWAKMSVDVNDGRGGLTSNSVIDIKHNSSSIWLGTGGGASVTSDGGSTWTTYSAGTIPSDEVSSLAANDRAVWVGTSHSFEYQDQTIPVGDGFGLSRDNGQTWQVLTPEQAHFSGKIPYDLSVYDSIAYAACFYGGLIRTLDYGATWKNMYATQLDSINADSVDYATNTFDSLSNRYFSVKADTTDFPDTFSVWSGTADGIYRYFFTTDFADDFSNGFEKWKSFGSPAPVNLDTTQIHGRTGILDNMGDSTCNSGLISKKLFGAPGGFSMQTDLYLELIDTLGCWAEGGIAFPTNANPNWSDDCSDSAYSAYGLYFSLAYVGEACPDPRVPAPARHHAWFMARFLDENDSLEIFDPFSDSTADHYLNSWNTLKVDIDATGQISFIVISGSNTDTVWAPTA
;
A
#
# COMPACT_ATOMS: atom_id res chain seq x y z
N MET A 1 -64.39 7.15 -95.25
CA MET A 1 -64.13 6.65 -93.88
C MET A 1 -62.98 7.42 -93.28
N LYS A 2 -63.22 8.26 -92.26
CA LYS A 2 -62.17 8.83 -91.40
C LYS A 2 -62.37 8.21 -90.01
N LYS A 3 -61.36 7.49 -89.51
CA LYS A 3 -61.38 6.88 -88.18
C LYS A 3 -60.98 7.95 -87.16
N THR A 4 -61.85 8.22 -86.19
CA THR A 4 -61.55 9.11 -85.06
C THR A 4 -60.85 8.28 -83.98
N LEU A 5 -59.64 8.69 -83.61
CA LEU A 5 -58.89 8.12 -82.49
C LEU A 5 -59.25 8.92 -81.22
N ILE A 6 -59.81 8.27 -80.21
CA ILE A 6 -60.05 8.88 -78.89
C ILE A 6 -58.86 8.53 -78.00
N LEU A 7 -58.10 9.55 -77.62
CA LEU A 7 -57.00 9.41 -76.66
C LEU A 7 -57.56 9.64 -75.25
N ILE A 8 -57.63 8.58 -74.45
CA ILE A 8 -58.01 8.66 -73.03
C ILE A 8 -56.73 8.90 -72.24
N SER A 9 -56.57 10.12 -71.73
CA SER A 9 -55.51 10.49 -70.79
C SER A 9 -55.95 10.09 -69.37
N VAL A 10 -55.30 9.07 -68.80
CA VAL A 10 -55.45 8.71 -67.39
C VAL A 10 -54.40 9.49 -66.60
N VAL A 11 -54.83 10.51 -65.87
CA VAL A 11 -53.97 11.26 -64.94
C VAL A 11 -53.89 10.46 -63.64
N LEU A 12 -52.81 9.71 -63.45
CA LEU A 12 -52.47 9.07 -62.19
C LEU A 12 -51.90 10.12 -61.23
N THR A 13 -52.71 10.58 -60.28
CA THR A 13 -52.22 11.38 -59.16
C THR A 13 -51.52 10.48 -58.16
N PHE A 14 -50.19 10.55 -58.09
CA PHE A 14 -49.43 9.90 -57.03
C PHE A 14 -49.62 10.69 -55.72
N SER A 15 -50.40 10.16 -54.79
CA SER A 15 -50.41 10.64 -53.41
C SER A 15 -49.16 10.11 -52.70
N ALA A 16 -48.14 10.95 -52.54
CA ALA A 16 -47.04 10.65 -51.64
C ALA A 16 -47.48 10.91 -50.19
N ALA A 17 -47.60 9.85 -49.40
CA ALA A 17 -47.80 9.97 -47.96
C ALA A 17 -46.44 10.18 -47.29
N TRP A 18 -46.26 11.33 -46.64
CA TRP A 18 -45.05 11.64 -45.87
C TRP A 18 -45.36 11.50 -44.39
N ALA A 19 -44.65 10.60 -43.70
CA ALA A 19 -44.56 10.63 -42.25
C ALA A 19 -43.32 11.45 -41.88
N LYS A 20 -43.50 12.59 -41.21
CA LYS A 20 -42.41 13.36 -40.62
C LYS A 20 -42.37 13.08 -39.13
N MET A 21 -41.24 12.59 -38.63
CA MET A 21 -40.94 12.56 -37.20
C MET A 21 -40.33 13.91 -36.85
N SER A 22 -40.99 14.66 -35.96
CA SER A 22 -40.36 15.79 -35.30
C SER A 22 -39.45 15.22 -34.23
N VAL A 23 -38.14 15.26 -34.46
CA VAL A 23 -37.16 15.01 -33.39
C VAL A 23 -36.87 16.36 -32.77
N ASP A 24 -37.33 16.55 -31.52
CA ASP A 24 -36.83 17.62 -30.67
C ASP A 24 -35.54 17.09 -30.03
N VAL A 25 -34.40 17.51 -30.57
CA VAL A 25 -33.13 17.36 -29.86
C VAL A 25 -33.18 18.46 -28.82
N ASN A 26 -33.79 18.18 -27.66
CA ASN A 26 -33.85 19.15 -26.56
C ASN A 26 -32.47 19.79 -26.41
N ASP A 27 -32.38 21.10 -26.59
CA ASP A 27 -31.22 21.87 -26.18
C ASP A 27 -30.90 21.42 -24.75
N GLY A 28 -29.66 20.97 -24.50
CA GLY A 28 -29.29 20.22 -23.31
C GLY A 28 -29.82 20.80 -22.00
N ARG A 29 -29.95 19.97 -20.95
CA ARG A 29 -30.53 20.40 -19.68
C ARG A 29 -29.78 21.63 -19.14
N GLY A 30 -30.51 22.73 -18.92
CA GLY A 30 -29.91 23.99 -18.46
C GLY A 30 -28.97 23.78 -17.26
N GLY A 31 -27.78 24.35 -17.35
CA GLY A 31 -26.71 24.17 -16.37
C GLY A 31 -25.68 23.10 -16.74
N LEU A 32 -25.97 22.17 -17.67
CA LEU A 32 -24.97 21.27 -18.27
C LEU A 32 -24.44 21.89 -19.57
N THR A 33 -23.14 22.12 -19.63
CA THR A 33 -22.48 22.86 -20.73
C THR A 33 -21.94 21.97 -21.85
N SER A 34 -21.92 20.65 -21.65
CA SER A 34 -21.41 19.68 -22.63
C SER A 34 -22.20 18.38 -22.63
N ASN A 35 -22.33 17.78 -23.82
CA ASN A 35 -22.92 16.45 -24.01
C ASN A 35 -21.88 15.32 -23.91
N SER A 36 -20.59 15.67 -23.77
CA SER A 36 -19.51 14.70 -23.56
C SER A 36 -19.25 14.58 -22.05
N VAL A 37 -19.81 13.53 -21.44
CA VAL A 37 -19.57 13.19 -20.03
C VAL A 37 -18.47 12.16 -19.95
N ILE A 38 -17.41 12.49 -19.22
CA ILE A 38 -16.16 11.74 -19.13
C ILE A 38 -16.13 10.88 -17.86
N ASP A 39 -16.67 11.39 -16.74
CA ASP A 39 -16.75 10.67 -15.48
C ASP A 39 -17.99 11.06 -14.66
N ILE A 40 -18.45 10.16 -13.80
CA ILE A 40 -19.59 10.34 -12.91
C ILE A 40 -19.19 9.85 -11.51
N LYS A 41 -19.20 10.76 -10.53
CA LYS A 41 -18.91 10.46 -9.13
C LYS A 41 -20.01 10.99 -8.23
N HIS A 42 -20.07 10.52 -6.99
CA HIS A 42 -21.06 10.98 -6.02
C HIS A 42 -20.46 11.06 -4.63
N ASN A 43 -21.09 11.89 -3.80
CA ASN A 43 -20.95 11.85 -2.35
C ASN A 43 -22.35 11.65 -1.73
N SER A 44 -22.49 11.72 -0.41
CA SER A 44 -23.77 11.52 0.29
C SER A 44 -24.87 12.51 -0.11
N SER A 45 -24.52 13.65 -0.72
CA SER A 45 -25.45 14.75 -0.99
C SER A 45 -25.63 15.07 -2.47
N SER A 46 -24.67 14.72 -3.31
CA SER A 46 -24.54 15.27 -4.66
C SER A 46 -23.97 14.26 -5.65
N ILE A 47 -24.39 14.40 -6.91
CA ILE A 47 -23.81 13.72 -8.07
C ILE A 47 -23.02 14.74 -8.86
N TRP A 48 -21.81 14.35 -9.26
CA TRP A 48 -20.88 15.15 -10.01
C TRP A 48 -20.59 14.51 -11.36
N LEU A 49 -20.54 15.34 -12.41
CA LEU A 49 -20.18 14.97 -13.77
C LEU A 49 -18.91 15.72 -14.17
N GLY A 50 -17.92 15.00 -14.67
CA GLY A 50 -16.81 15.58 -15.42
C GLY A 50 -17.23 15.66 -16.88
N THR A 51 -17.17 16.84 -17.49
CA THR A 51 -17.58 17.02 -18.89
C THR A 51 -16.51 17.75 -19.70
N GLY A 52 -16.67 17.77 -21.03
CA GLY A 52 -15.83 18.60 -21.90
C GLY A 52 -16.08 20.11 -21.79
N GLY A 53 -16.96 20.56 -20.90
CA GLY A 53 -17.28 21.98 -20.68
C GLY A 53 -17.30 22.37 -19.19
N GLY A 54 -16.64 21.59 -18.34
CA GLY A 54 -16.50 21.82 -16.91
C GLY A 54 -16.99 20.65 -16.04
N ALA A 55 -16.87 20.83 -14.73
CA ALA A 55 -17.42 19.93 -13.74
C ALA A 55 -18.81 20.39 -13.34
N SER A 56 -19.82 19.53 -13.47
CA SER A 56 -21.21 19.84 -13.16
C SER A 56 -21.69 19.08 -11.93
N VAL A 57 -22.45 19.72 -11.05
CA VAL A 57 -23.02 19.11 -9.84
C VAL A 57 -24.54 19.25 -9.80
N THR A 58 -25.20 18.23 -9.25
CA THR A 58 -26.61 18.24 -8.88
C THR A 58 -26.79 17.65 -7.47
N SER A 59 -27.75 18.20 -6.72
CA SER A 59 -28.17 17.70 -5.40
C SER A 59 -29.66 17.34 -5.35
N ASP A 60 -30.37 17.44 -6.48
CA ASP A 60 -31.83 17.25 -6.59
C ASP A 60 -32.20 16.16 -7.61
N GLY A 61 -31.35 15.13 -7.71
CA GLY A 61 -31.55 14.01 -8.62
C GLY A 61 -31.39 14.38 -10.10
N GLY A 62 -30.60 15.42 -10.39
CA GLY A 62 -30.35 15.93 -11.73
C GLY A 62 -31.36 16.95 -12.21
N SER A 63 -32.33 17.38 -11.38
CA SER A 63 -33.37 18.34 -11.77
C SER A 63 -32.78 19.70 -12.16
N THR A 64 -31.77 20.15 -11.41
CA THR A 64 -30.95 21.33 -11.70
C THR A 64 -29.46 21.00 -11.64
N TRP A 65 -28.65 21.78 -12.36
CA TRP A 65 -27.21 21.61 -12.47
C TRP A 65 -26.49 22.94 -12.28
N THR A 66 -25.36 22.91 -11.58
CA THR A 66 -24.39 24.00 -11.51
C THR A 66 -23.08 23.53 -12.11
N THR A 67 -22.48 24.30 -13.02
CA THR A 67 -21.22 23.95 -13.68
C THR A 67 -20.09 24.90 -13.32
N TYR A 68 -18.93 24.33 -13.06
CA TYR A 68 -17.67 25.00 -12.79
C TYR A 68 -16.72 24.80 -13.97
N SER A 69 -16.20 25.90 -14.50
CA SER A 69 -15.41 25.95 -15.73
C SER A 69 -14.08 26.70 -15.47
N ALA A 70 -13.31 26.93 -16.53
CA ALA A 70 -12.06 27.68 -16.48
C ALA A 70 -12.24 29.02 -15.74
N GLY A 71 -11.30 29.31 -14.84
CA GLY A 71 -11.36 30.44 -13.90
C GLY A 71 -11.91 30.07 -12.51
N THR A 72 -12.60 28.93 -12.39
CA THR A 72 -12.95 28.30 -11.10
C THR A 72 -12.16 27.02 -10.89
N ILE A 73 -12.11 26.17 -11.92
CA ILE A 73 -11.20 25.02 -12.04
C ILE A 73 -10.13 25.34 -13.10
N PRO A 74 -9.04 24.55 -13.25
CA PRO A 74 -7.91 24.94 -14.09
C PRO A 74 -8.27 25.08 -15.59
N SER A 75 -9.14 24.22 -16.13
CA SER A 75 -9.60 24.24 -17.53
C SER A 75 -11.03 23.71 -17.66
N ASP A 76 -11.65 23.93 -18.83
CA ASP A 76 -13.01 23.46 -19.16
C ASP A 76 -13.06 21.96 -19.44
N GLU A 77 -11.99 21.36 -19.97
CA GLU A 77 -11.99 19.94 -20.31
C GLU A 77 -11.62 19.12 -19.06
N VAL A 78 -12.61 18.48 -18.45
CA VAL A 78 -12.39 17.58 -17.31
C VAL A 78 -11.84 16.24 -17.81
N SER A 79 -10.70 15.80 -17.30
CA SER A 79 -10.08 14.52 -17.66
C SER A 79 -10.37 13.41 -16.65
N SER A 80 -10.61 13.76 -15.39
CA SER A 80 -10.96 12.80 -14.33
C SER A 80 -11.67 13.49 -13.16
N LEU A 81 -12.38 12.71 -12.36
CA LEU A 81 -13.16 13.20 -11.23
C LEU A 81 -12.99 12.25 -10.03
N ALA A 82 -13.00 12.78 -8.81
CA ALA A 82 -13.19 11.97 -7.61
C ALA A 82 -14.00 12.76 -6.58
N ALA A 83 -14.92 12.09 -5.88
CA ALA A 83 -15.74 12.72 -4.86
C ALA A 83 -15.93 11.78 -3.67
N ASN A 84 -15.91 12.36 -2.47
CA ASN A 84 -16.40 11.76 -1.24
C ASN A 84 -17.07 12.86 -0.39
N ASP A 85 -17.45 12.54 0.85
CA ASP A 85 -18.11 13.49 1.75
C ASP A 85 -17.20 14.63 2.26
N ARG A 86 -15.89 14.55 2.04
CA ARG A 86 -14.90 15.53 2.51
C ARG A 86 -14.39 16.44 1.41
N ALA A 87 -14.33 15.95 0.17
CA ALA A 87 -13.75 16.68 -0.95
C ALA A 87 -14.25 16.19 -2.31
N VAL A 88 -14.18 17.10 -3.28
CA VAL A 88 -14.34 16.84 -4.70
C VAL A 88 -13.08 17.31 -5.41
N TRP A 89 -12.54 16.43 -6.23
CA TRP A 89 -11.34 16.62 -7.02
C TRP A 89 -11.70 16.53 -8.50
N VAL A 90 -11.25 17.51 -9.28
CA VAL A 90 -11.48 17.61 -10.72
C VAL A 90 -10.11 17.70 -11.40
N GLY A 91 -9.71 16.64 -12.09
CA GLY A 91 -8.56 16.68 -12.98
C GLY A 91 -8.95 17.31 -14.31
N THR A 92 -8.10 18.19 -14.86
CA THR A 92 -8.41 18.87 -16.14
C THR A 92 -7.27 18.77 -17.14
N SER A 93 -7.61 18.96 -18.41
CA SER A 93 -6.67 19.04 -19.52
C SER A 93 -7.09 20.12 -20.52
N HIS A 94 -6.26 20.35 -21.52
CA HIS A 94 -6.64 21.08 -22.73
C HIS A 94 -5.84 20.60 -23.94
N SER A 95 -6.35 20.93 -25.13
CA SER A 95 -5.63 20.77 -26.38
C SER A 95 -4.63 21.93 -26.60
N PHE A 96 -3.38 21.60 -26.87
CA PHE A 96 -2.28 22.54 -27.08
C PHE A 96 -1.62 22.32 -28.45
N GLU A 97 -1.44 23.38 -29.22
CA GLU A 97 -0.78 23.32 -30.53
C GLU A 97 0.75 23.42 -30.37
N TYR A 98 1.45 22.35 -30.73
CA TYR A 98 2.91 22.26 -30.69
C TYR A 98 3.46 21.70 -32.00
N GLN A 99 4.30 22.47 -32.70
CA GLN A 99 4.95 22.05 -33.95
C GLN A 99 3.97 21.47 -34.99
N ASP A 100 2.86 22.17 -35.25
CA ASP A 100 1.79 21.76 -36.18
C ASP A 100 1.05 20.47 -35.76
N GLN A 101 1.14 20.08 -34.49
CA GLN A 101 0.39 18.98 -33.90
C GLN A 101 -0.42 19.47 -32.69
N THR A 102 -1.70 19.08 -32.64
CA THR A 102 -2.51 19.22 -31.44
C THR A 102 -2.16 18.10 -30.47
N ILE A 103 -1.63 18.43 -29.29
CA ILE A 103 -1.32 17.49 -28.22
C ILE A 103 -2.16 17.82 -26.98
N PRO A 104 -2.63 16.81 -26.21
CA PRO A 104 -3.32 17.06 -24.96
C PRO A 104 -2.30 17.38 -23.86
N VAL A 105 -2.64 18.31 -22.96
CA VAL A 105 -1.80 18.73 -21.83
C VAL A 105 -2.63 18.67 -20.56
N GLY A 106 -2.03 18.16 -19.47
CA GLY A 106 -2.68 18.15 -18.17
C GLY A 106 -2.47 19.46 -17.41
N ASP A 107 -3.54 20.02 -16.84
CA ASP A 107 -3.54 21.33 -16.18
C ASP A 107 -3.50 21.25 -14.65
N GLY A 108 -3.50 20.04 -14.10
CA GLY A 108 -3.58 19.79 -12.66
C GLY A 108 -5.02 19.57 -12.20
N PHE A 109 -5.33 20.09 -11.01
CA PHE A 109 -6.54 19.73 -10.26
C PHE A 109 -7.27 20.94 -9.71
N GLY A 110 -8.60 20.93 -9.79
CA GLY A 110 -9.48 21.72 -8.95
C GLY A 110 -9.90 20.90 -7.72
N LEU A 111 -9.73 21.47 -6.53
CA LEU A 111 -10.17 20.88 -5.26
C LEU A 111 -11.24 21.76 -4.61
N SER A 112 -12.38 21.16 -4.26
CA SER A 112 -13.37 21.77 -3.37
C SER A 112 -13.59 20.90 -2.13
N ARG A 113 -13.66 21.54 -0.96
CA ARG A 113 -13.89 20.88 0.35
C ARG A 113 -15.25 21.24 0.97
N ASP A 114 -16.08 21.95 0.22
CA ASP A 114 -17.38 22.49 0.65
C ASP A 114 -18.44 22.29 -0.44
N ASN A 115 -18.28 21.21 -1.22
CA ASN A 115 -19.18 20.76 -2.27
C ASN A 115 -19.43 21.83 -3.36
N GLY A 116 -18.35 22.49 -3.79
CA GLY A 116 -18.32 23.41 -4.92
C GLY A 116 -18.53 24.88 -4.56
N GLN A 117 -18.60 25.26 -3.28
CA GLN A 117 -18.74 26.67 -2.89
C GLN A 117 -17.42 27.44 -3.05
N THR A 118 -16.30 26.81 -2.70
CA THR A 118 -14.95 27.33 -2.92
C THR A 118 -14.06 26.29 -3.59
N TRP A 119 -13.08 26.79 -4.34
CA TRP A 119 -12.16 25.98 -5.14
C TRP A 119 -10.71 26.40 -4.93
N GLN A 120 -9.83 25.42 -4.87
CA GLN A 120 -8.39 25.57 -4.87
C GLN A 120 -7.82 24.95 -6.15
N VAL A 121 -6.96 25.68 -6.83
CA VAL A 121 -6.21 25.17 -7.99
C VAL A 121 -4.88 24.58 -7.52
N LEU A 122 -4.58 23.36 -7.95
CA LEU A 122 -3.41 22.58 -7.55
C LEU A 122 -2.68 22.09 -8.80
N THR A 123 -1.40 22.44 -8.93
CA THR A 123 -0.58 22.07 -10.09
C THR A 123 0.70 21.37 -9.62
N PRO A 124 0.63 20.10 -9.20
CA PRO A 124 1.84 19.35 -8.91
C PRO A 124 2.73 19.28 -10.15
N GLU A 125 4.04 19.15 -9.93
CA GLU A 125 5.03 19.06 -10.99
C GLU A 125 5.64 17.65 -10.97
N GLN A 126 5.12 16.78 -11.82
CA GLN A 126 5.48 15.37 -11.94
C GLN A 126 5.96 14.97 -13.33
N ALA A 127 5.64 15.77 -14.36
CA ALA A 127 6.02 15.58 -15.75
C ALA A 127 5.67 16.83 -16.56
N HIS A 128 5.80 16.76 -17.88
CA HIS A 128 5.41 17.81 -18.82
C HIS A 128 4.32 17.35 -19.79
N PHE A 129 3.59 18.30 -20.39
CA PHE A 129 2.60 18.05 -21.45
C PHE A 129 1.58 16.96 -21.10
N SER A 130 1.44 15.94 -21.96
CA SER A 130 0.48 14.85 -21.79
C SER A 130 0.74 13.99 -20.56
N GLY A 131 1.95 14.02 -20.01
CA GLY A 131 2.33 13.31 -18.79
C GLY A 131 1.58 13.78 -17.57
N LYS A 132 1.17 15.05 -17.57
CA LYS A 132 0.41 15.64 -16.46
C LYS A 132 -1.07 15.29 -16.49
N ILE A 133 -1.58 14.68 -17.55
CA ILE A 133 -3.01 14.40 -17.70
C ILE A 133 -3.42 13.34 -16.67
N PRO A 134 -4.31 13.67 -15.73
CA PRO A 134 -4.85 12.70 -14.80
C PRO A 134 -5.98 11.93 -15.49
N TYR A 135 -5.71 10.68 -15.90
CA TYR A 135 -6.69 9.82 -16.55
C TYR A 135 -7.74 9.28 -15.59
N ASP A 136 -7.40 9.16 -14.30
CA ASP A 136 -8.32 8.71 -13.26
C ASP A 136 -7.90 9.26 -11.90
N LEU A 137 -8.89 9.40 -11.02
CA LEU A 137 -8.73 9.89 -9.66
C LEU A 137 -9.44 8.96 -8.68
N SER A 138 -8.78 8.69 -7.55
CA SER A 138 -9.39 7.98 -6.44
C SER A 138 -9.13 8.70 -5.13
N VAL A 139 -10.19 8.83 -4.31
CA VAL A 139 -10.14 9.53 -3.03
C VAL A 139 -10.66 8.64 -1.90
N TYR A 140 -10.00 8.70 -0.75
CA TYR A 140 -10.46 8.13 0.51
C TYR A 140 -10.05 9.04 1.66
N ASP A 141 -11.00 9.45 2.50
CA ASP A 141 -10.76 10.47 3.52
C ASP A 141 -10.12 11.75 2.91
N SER A 142 -8.92 12.14 3.37
CA SER A 142 -8.10 13.27 2.89
C SER A 142 -7.10 12.87 1.82
N ILE A 143 -7.00 11.57 1.54
CA ILE A 143 -6.02 10.97 0.65
C ILE A 143 -6.58 10.99 -0.76
N ALA A 144 -5.81 11.51 -1.70
CA ALA A 144 -6.14 11.44 -3.11
C ALA A 144 -4.98 10.84 -3.92
N TYR A 145 -5.36 10.05 -4.92
CA TYR A 145 -4.46 9.43 -5.89
C TYR A 145 -4.87 9.85 -7.29
N ALA A 146 -3.91 10.16 -8.15
CA ALA A 146 -4.15 10.46 -9.56
C ALA A 146 -3.25 9.61 -10.45
N ALA A 147 -3.86 8.90 -11.40
CA ALA A 147 -3.17 8.16 -12.45
C ALA A 147 -2.79 9.15 -13.57
N CYS A 148 -1.60 9.74 -13.48
CA CYS A 148 -1.12 10.74 -14.44
C CYS A 148 -0.26 10.06 -15.50
N PHE A 149 -0.71 10.01 -16.76
CA PHE A 149 -0.14 9.25 -17.87
C PHE A 149 1.29 8.71 -17.67
N TYR A 150 2.32 9.29 -18.30
CA TYR A 150 3.72 9.01 -17.99
C TYR A 150 4.27 9.86 -16.84
N GLY A 151 3.44 10.72 -16.24
CA GLY A 151 3.78 11.45 -15.03
C GLY A 151 3.69 10.63 -13.74
N GLY A 152 3.38 9.33 -13.85
CA GLY A 152 3.33 8.42 -12.72
C GLY A 152 2.01 8.44 -11.96
N LEU A 153 1.91 7.56 -10.97
CA LEU A 153 0.82 7.57 -10.02
C LEU A 153 1.18 8.54 -8.90
N ILE A 154 0.48 9.67 -8.77
CA ILE A 154 0.75 10.63 -7.70
C ILE A 154 -0.21 10.48 -6.54
N ARG A 155 0.26 10.78 -5.34
CA ARG A 155 -0.53 10.76 -4.10
C ARG A 155 -0.33 12.03 -3.29
N THR A 156 -1.40 12.50 -2.67
CA THR A 156 -1.38 13.43 -1.54
C THR A 156 -2.09 12.84 -0.33
N LEU A 157 -1.60 13.15 0.87
CA LEU A 157 -2.22 12.79 2.16
C LEU A 157 -2.90 13.99 2.85
N ASP A 158 -2.69 15.20 2.32
CA ASP A 158 -2.91 16.48 2.99
C ASP A 158 -3.68 17.49 2.11
N TYR A 159 -4.68 16.99 1.38
CA TYR A 159 -5.50 17.80 0.47
C TYR A 159 -4.69 18.55 -0.60
N GLY A 160 -3.61 17.95 -1.08
CA GLY A 160 -2.81 18.45 -2.19
C GLY A 160 -1.78 19.51 -1.81
N ALA A 161 -1.54 19.71 -0.51
CA ALA A 161 -0.45 20.58 -0.04
C ALA A 161 0.92 19.97 -0.37
N THR A 162 1.04 18.65 -0.26
CA THR A 162 2.22 17.89 -0.71
C THR A 162 1.79 16.74 -1.61
N TRP A 163 2.64 16.46 -2.60
CA TRP A 163 2.46 15.37 -3.55
C TRP A 163 3.71 14.50 -3.59
N LYS A 164 3.51 13.19 -3.72
CA LYS A 164 4.57 12.22 -3.97
C LYS A 164 4.24 11.40 -5.20
N ASN A 165 5.22 11.20 -6.06
CA ASN A 165 5.14 10.18 -7.10
C ASN A 165 5.23 8.80 -6.47
N MET A 166 4.51 7.86 -7.07
CA MET A 166 4.56 6.45 -6.74
C MET A 166 4.81 5.67 -8.00
N TYR A 167 5.82 4.81 -7.94
CA TYR A 167 6.23 3.98 -9.07
C TYR A 167 6.21 2.52 -8.66
N ALA A 168 5.85 1.66 -9.60
CA ALA A 168 5.88 0.21 -9.40
C ALA A 168 7.36 -0.27 -9.43
N THR A 169 8.04 -0.16 -8.30
CA THR A 169 9.37 -0.74 -8.09
C THR A 169 9.33 -1.72 -6.91
N GLN A 170 10.28 -2.66 -6.89
CA GLN A 170 10.40 -3.68 -5.83
C GLN A 170 10.96 -3.13 -4.50
N LEU A 171 11.43 -1.88 -4.44
CA LEU A 171 12.21 -1.32 -3.32
C LEU A 171 11.55 -0.07 -2.73
N ASP A 172 10.28 -0.17 -2.35
CA ASP A 172 9.45 0.94 -1.84
C ASP A 172 9.02 1.94 -2.93
N SER A 173 7.74 1.81 -3.31
CA SER A 173 7.08 2.63 -4.32
C SER A 173 7.03 4.12 -3.98
N ILE A 174 7.38 4.54 -2.76
CA ILE A 174 7.33 5.93 -2.30
C ILE A 174 8.70 6.64 -2.39
N ASN A 175 9.80 5.88 -2.47
CA ASN A 175 11.16 6.42 -2.40
C ASN A 175 11.98 6.27 -3.70
N ALA A 176 11.50 5.48 -4.66
CA ALA A 176 12.11 5.44 -5.98
C ALA A 176 11.54 6.57 -6.83
N ASP A 177 12.18 7.74 -6.87
CA ASP A 177 12.07 8.62 -8.04
C ASP A 177 12.48 7.76 -9.24
N SER A 178 11.51 7.36 -10.07
CA SER A 178 11.78 6.43 -11.15
C SER A 178 12.91 6.97 -12.04
N VAL A 179 13.71 6.06 -12.59
CA VAL A 179 14.72 6.43 -13.59
C VAL A 179 14.07 7.28 -14.70
N ASP A 180 12.81 7.03 -15.06
CA ASP A 180 12.06 7.84 -16.01
C ASP A 180 11.93 9.32 -15.59
N TYR A 181 11.58 9.59 -14.34
CA TYR A 181 11.49 10.96 -13.82
C TYR A 181 12.87 11.61 -13.74
N ALA A 182 13.88 10.91 -13.22
CA ALA A 182 15.23 11.43 -13.06
C ALA A 182 15.93 11.71 -14.40
N THR A 183 15.64 10.92 -15.44
CA THR A 183 16.25 11.05 -16.77
C THR A 183 15.36 11.76 -17.79
N ASN A 184 14.11 12.06 -17.43
CA ASN A 184 13.10 12.71 -18.28
C ASN A 184 12.87 11.94 -19.60
N THR A 185 12.98 10.61 -19.57
CA THR A 185 12.82 9.72 -20.75
C THR A 185 11.42 9.11 -20.84
N PHE A 186 10.79 8.76 -19.71
CA PHE A 186 9.41 8.27 -19.63
C PHE A 186 9.11 7.04 -20.51
N ASP A 187 10.07 6.13 -20.62
CA ASP A 187 9.99 4.97 -21.51
C ASP A 187 9.38 3.74 -20.84
N SER A 188 9.32 3.67 -19.50
CA SER A 188 8.76 2.50 -18.82
C SER A 188 7.23 2.43 -18.95
N LEU A 189 6.75 1.32 -19.51
CA LEU A 189 5.32 1.04 -19.62
C LEU A 189 4.67 0.85 -18.24
N SER A 190 5.41 0.32 -17.26
CA SER A 190 4.96 0.17 -15.87
C SER A 190 4.74 1.51 -15.16
N ASN A 191 5.28 2.60 -15.71
CA ASN A 191 5.12 3.96 -15.20
C ASN A 191 4.11 4.79 -16.01
N ARG A 192 3.32 4.15 -16.89
CA ARG A 192 2.27 4.80 -17.68
C ARG A 192 0.89 4.44 -17.16
N TYR A 193 0.30 5.31 -16.34
CA TYR A 193 -0.93 5.03 -15.58
C TYR A 193 -2.18 5.54 -16.31
N PHE A 194 -3.27 4.77 -16.22
CA PHE A 194 -4.57 5.10 -16.82
C PHE A 194 -5.74 4.99 -15.84
N SER A 195 -5.62 4.18 -14.80
CA SER A 195 -6.69 3.99 -13.80
C SER A 195 -6.12 3.84 -12.41
N VAL A 196 -6.88 4.27 -11.41
CA VAL A 196 -6.52 4.09 -9.99
C VAL A 196 -7.76 3.84 -9.14
N LYS A 197 -7.66 2.91 -8.20
CA LYS A 197 -8.72 2.67 -7.21
C LYS A 197 -8.14 2.40 -5.82
N ALA A 198 -8.52 3.25 -4.87
CA ALA A 198 -8.29 2.98 -3.45
C ALA A 198 -9.15 1.80 -3.03
N ASP A 199 -8.50 0.82 -2.41
CA ASP A 199 -9.10 -0.39 -1.88
C ASP A 199 -9.09 -0.32 -0.35
N THR A 200 -10.31 -0.23 0.19
CA THR A 200 -10.57 -0.07 1.62
C THR A 200 -11.23 -1.32 2.21
N THR A 201 -11.28 -2.44 1.49
CA THR A 201 -11.88 -3.68 2.03
C THR A 201 -11.10 -4.22 3.21
N ASP A 202 -9.78 -4.02 3.20
CA ASP A 202 -8.84 -4.53 4.21
C ASP A 202 -8.46 -3.44 5.25
N PHE A 203 -9.23 -2.34 5.30
CA PHE A 203 -9.05 -1.24 6.25
C PHE A 203 -9.56 -1.61 7.65
N PRO A 204 -8.88 -1.25 8.76
CA PRO A 204 -7.74 -0.33 8.87
C PRO A 204 -6.36 -0.98 8.83
N ASP A 205 -6.28 -2.30 8.75
CA ASP A 205 -5.02 -3.03 8.96
C ASP A 205 -4.08 -2.94 7.76
N THR A 206 -4.62 -2.75 6.55
CA THR A 206 -3.84 -2.49 5.34
C THR A 206 -4.64 -1.56 4.42
N PHE A 207 -4.10 -0.38 4.13
CA PHE A 207 -4.64 0.47 3.07
C PHE A 207 -3.95 0.08 1.77
N SER A 208 -4.71 -0.26 0.73
CA SER A 208 -4.12 -0.61 -0.56
C SER A 208 -4.72 0.18 -1.71
N VAL A 209 -4.00 0.25 -2.82
CA VAL A 209 -4.43 0.94 -4.02
C VAL A 209 -4.11 0.07 -5.22
N TRP A 210 -5.08 -0.11 -6.10
CA TRP A 210 -4.88 -0.74 -7.39
C TRP A 210 -4.64 0.34 -8.45
N SER A 211 -3.69 0.10 -9.35
CA SER A 211 -3.46 0.94 -10.51
C SER A 211 -3.43 0.10 -11.79
N GLY A 212 -3.94 0.67 -12.87
CA GLY A 212 -3.83 0.12 -14.21
C GLY A 212 -2.81 0.93 -15.00
N THR A 213 -1.82 0.25 -15.56
CA THR A 213 -0.75 0.85 -16.35
C THR A 213 -0.68 0.23 -17.75
N ALA A 214 0.20 0.77 -18.61
CA ALA A 214 0.46 0.20 -19.93
C ALA A 214 1.10 -1.20 -19.87
N ASP A 215 1.66 -1.61 -18.72
CA ASP A 215 2.33 -2.90 -18.52
C ASP A 215 1.50 -3.89 -17.67
N GLY A 216 0.35 -3.47 -17.16
CA GLY A 216 -0.55 -4.35 -16.40
C GLY A 216 -1.16 -3.68 -15.18
N ILE A 217 -1.60 -4.50 -14.22
CA ILE A 217 -2.25 -4.04 -12.99
C ILE A 217 -1.26 -4.20 -11.84
N TYR A 218 -1.10 -3.15 -11.04
CA TYR A 218 -0.26 -3.14 -9.84
C TYR A 218 -1.12 -2.89 -8.60
N ARG A 219 -0.73 -3.48 -7.47
CA ARG A 219 -1.30 -3.21 -6.14
C ARG A 219 -0.22 -2.62 -5.25
N TYR A 220 -0.49 -1.46 -4.67
CA TYR A 220 0.36 -0.80 -3.69
C TYR A 220 -0.20 -1.06 -2.30
N PHE A 221 0.68 -1.38 -1.36
CA PHE A 221 0.32 -1.56 0.04
C PHE A 221 0.92 -0.44 0.86
N PHE A 222 0.10 0.15 1.72
CA PHE A 222 0.51 1.21 2.63
C PHE A 222 0.37 0.68 4.04
N THR A 223 1.51 0.30 4.61
CA THR A 223 1.64 -0.08 6.01
C THR A 223 2.17 1.12 6.81
N THR A 224 1.85 1.15 8.10
CA THR A 224 2.53 2.05 9.04
C THR A 224 3.63 1.26 9.70
N ASP A 225 4.84 1.82 9.80
CA ASP A 225 5.89 1.23 10.63
C ASP A 225 5.34 0.95 12.04
N PHE A 226 5.65 -0.24 12.56
CA PHE A 226 5.32 -0.62 13.91
C PHE A 226 6.60 -0.70 14.73
N ALA A 227 6.72 0.23 15.68
CA ALA A 227 7.84 0.28 16.61
C ALA A 227 7.35 0.52 18.03
N ASP A 228 8.08 -0.04 18.98
CA ASP A 228 7.90 0.17 20.41
C ASP A 228 9.26 0.11 21.10
N ASP A 229 9.54 1.09 21.96
CA ASP A 229 10.71 1.12 22.84
C ASP A 229 10.32 0.76 24.28
N PHE A 230 9.08 0.30 24.49
CA PHE A 230 8.48 -0.08 25.76
C PHE A 230 8.52 1.00 26.85
N SER A 231 8.79 2.26 26.52
CA SER A 231 8.81 3.38 27.47
C SER A 231 7.43 3.72 28.04
N ASN A 232 6.36 3.30 27.36
CA ASN A 232 4.97 3.54 27.74
C ASN A 232 4.23 2.24 28.10
N GLY A 233 4.93 1.27 28.67
CA GLY A 233 4.33 -0.01 29.03
C GLY A 233 4.03 -0.90 27.81
N PHE A 234 3.03 -1.77 27.95
CA PHE A 234 2.63 -2.76 26.95
C PHE A 234 1.29 -2.45 26.29
N GLU A 235 0.93 -1.17 26.13
CA GLU A 235 -0.38 -0.77 25.59
C GLU A 235 -0.67 -1.33 24.19
N LYS A 236 0.37 -1.47 23.35
CA LYS A 236 0.26 -2.03 22.00
C LYS A 236 0.26 -3.57 21.96
N TRP A 237 0.39 -4.23 23.11
CA TRP A 237 0.72 -5.65 23.18
C TRP A 237 -0.25 -6.45 24.06
N LYS A 238 -0.37 -7.74 23.77
CA LYS A 238 -0.96 -8.76 24.66
C LYS A 238 0.19 -9.60 25.21
N SER A 239 0.22 -9.81 26.52
CA SER A 239 1.22 -10.68 27.16
C SER A 239 0.79 -12.14 27.15
N PHE A 240 1.77 -13.04 27.14
CA PHE A 240 1.60 -14.49 27.32
C PHE A 240 2.78 -15.09 28.10
N GLY A 241 2.60 -16.31 28.61
CA GLY A 241 3.60 -17.05 29.40
C GLY A 241 3.44 -16.91 30.92
N SER A 242 4.12 -17.80 31.67
CA SER A 242 4.12 -17.80 33.14
C SER A 242 5.50 -18.11 33.74
N PRO A 243 6.18 -17.13 34.37
CA PRO A 243 5.69 -15.81 34.76
C PRO A 243 5.38 -14.88 33.58
N ALA A 244 4.46 -13.93 33.81
CA ALA A 244 4.13 -12.94 32.80
C ALA A 244 5.30 -11.96 32.60
N PRO A 245 5.53 -11.47 31.38
CA PRO A 245 6.57 -10.48 31.10
C PRO A 245 6.32 -9.20 31.90
N VAL A 246 7.41 -8.53 32.27
CA VAL A 246 7.40 -7.27 33.01
C VAL A 246 8.03 -6.16 32.19
N ASN A 247 7.48 -4.96 32.36
CA ASN A 247 8.03 -3.75 31.78
C ASN A 247 8.94 -3.07 32.81
N LEU A 248 10.19 -2.80 32.44
CA LEU A 248 11.18 -2.11 33.23
C LEU A 248 11.43 -0.70 32.66
N ASP A 249 10.37 0.10 32.53
CA ASP A 249 10.38 1.45 31.91
C ASP A 249 11.34 2.44 32.59
N THR A 250 11.39 2.43 33.91
CA THR A 250 12.02 3.44 34.77
C THR A 250 13.36 3.00 35.33
N THR A 251 13.72 1.72 35.15
CA THR A 251 14.98 1.16 35.64
C THR A 251 15.98 1.14 34.49
N GLN A 252 17.16 1.75 34.69
CA GLN A 252 18.25 1.53 33.75
C GLN A 252 18.80 0.11 33.92
N ILE A 253 18.57 -0.73 32.92
CA ILE A 253 19.14 -2.07 32.82
C ILE A 253 20.13 -2.05 31.66
N HIS A 254 21.39 -2.43 31.93
CA HIS A 254 22.49 -2.44 30.95
C HIS A 254 22.60 -1.13 30.13
N GLY A 255 22.33 0.00 30.78
CA GLY A 255 22.42 1.34 30.17
C GLY A 255 21.22 1.79 29.33
N ARG A 256 20.13 1.02 29.29
CA ARG A 256 18.88 1.36 28.56
C ARG A 256 17.67 1.40 29.50
N THR A 257 16.63 2.14 29.10
CA THR A 257 15.31 2.20 29.74
C THR A 257 14.25 1.65 28.78
N GLY A 258 13.05 1.34 29.25
CA GLY A 258 12.00 0.78 28.39
C GLY A 258 12.35 -0.65 27.98
N ILE A 259 12.60 -1.51 28.96
CA ILE A 259 12.98 -2.90 28.69
C ILE A 259 11.79 -3.83 28.90
N LEU A 260 11.53 -4.68 27.91
CA LEU A 260 10.75 -5.90 28.08
C LEU A 260 11.65 -6.94 28.73
N ASP A 261 11.31 -7.36 29.95
CA ASP A 261 11.87 -8.56 30.55
C ASP A 261 10.82 -9.66 30.43
N ASN A 262 11.15 -10.73 29.69
CA ASN A 262 10.25 -11.87 29.51
C ASN A 262 10.14 -12.73 30.79
N MET A 263 10.94 -12.43 31.82
CA MET A 263 11.03 -13.11 33.12
C MET A 263 11.45 -14.59 33.06
N GLY A 264 11.85 -15.07 31.87
CA GLY A 264 11.94 -16.50 31.57
C GLY A 264 10.61 -17.24 31.76
N ASP A 265 10.50 -18.47 31.26
CA ASP A 265 9.29 -19.28 31.43
C ASP A 265 9.60 -20.58 32.22
N SER A 266 8.60 -21.03 32.99
CA SER A 266 8.55 -22.32 33.67
C SER A 266 7.81 -23.41 32.87
N THR A 267 7.10 -23.01 31.80
CA THR A 267 6.47 -23.88 30.82
C THR A 267 7.30 -23.91 29.53
N CYS A 268 7.21 -22.97 28.57
CA CYS A 268 8.04 -22.98 27.33
C CYS A 268 8.28 -21.65 26.60
N ASN A 269 7.34 -20.70 26.62
CA ASN A 269 7.43 -19.42 25.92
C ASN A 269 6.71 -18.31 26.70
N SER A 270 7.43 -17.23 27.01
CA SER A 270 6.87 -15.99 27.56
C SER A 270 7.23 -14.78 26.71
N GLY A 271 6.30 -13.82 26.60
CA GLY A 271 6.55 -12.63 25.79
C GLY A 271 5.31 -11.82 25.45
N LEU A 272 5.44 -11.03 24.39
CA LEU A 272 4.42 -10.11 23.90
C LEU A 272 4.04 -10.42 22.45
N ILE A 273 2.76 -10.29 22.13
CA ILE A 273 2.22 -10.30 20.76
C ILE A 273 1.49 -9.00 20.49
N SER A 274 1.68 -8.43 19.30
CA SER A 274 1.05 -7.16 18.94
C SER A 274 -0.48 -7.28 18.96
N LYS A 275 -1.17 -6.25 19.45
CA LYS A 275 -2.63 -6.14 19.31
C LYS A 275 -3.03 -5.85 17.86
N LYS A 276 -2.16 -5.16 17.12
CA LYS A 276 -2.33 -4.84 15.71
C LYS A 276 -1.88 -6.04 14.86
N LEU A 277 -2.65 -6.33 13.82
CA LEU A 277 -2.30 -7.27 12.77
C LEU A 277 -1.56 -6.53 11.65
N PHE A 278 -0.57 -7.17 11.05
CA PHE A 278 0.21 -6.62 9.95
C PHE A 278 0.13 -7.58 8.77
N GLY A 279 -0.17 -7.04 7.58
CA GLY A 279 0.13 -7.72 6.33
C GLY A 279 1.57 -7.41 5.92
N ALA A 280 2.26 -8.38 5.34
CA ALA A 280 3.61 -8.17 4.82
C ALA A 280 3.75 -8.55 3.32
N PRO A 281 2.92 -7.97 2.43
CA PRO A 281 2.98 -8.27 1.01
C PRO A 281 4.19 -7.60 0.34
N GLY A 282 5.01 -8.38 -0.36
CA GLY A 282 6.12 -7.85 -1.17
C GLY A 282 7.45 -7.70 -0.44
N GLY A 283 7.66 -8.44 0.65
CA GLY A 283 8.86 -8.35 1.47
C GLY A 283 8.72 -7.36 2.62
N PHE A 284 9.50 -7.55 3.69
CA PHE A 284 9.51 -6.70 4.86
C PHE A 284 10.80 -6.85 5.67
N SER A 285 11.07 -5.87 6.53
CA SER A 285 12.12 -5.95 7.55
C SER A 285 11.48 -5.93 8.92
N MET A 286 11.98 -6.75 9.84
CA MET A 286 11.67 -6.67 11.27
C MET A 286 12.96 -6.72 12.06
N GLN A 287 13.00 -6.02 13.19
CA GLN A 287 14.15 -6.06 14.06
C GLN A 287 13.78 -5.87 15.52
N THR A 288 14.60 -6.42 16.41
CA THR A 288 14.55 -6.17 17.85
C THR A 288 15.97 -6.00 18.38
N ASP A 289 16.10 -5.16 19.39
CA ASP A 289 17.29 -5.18 20.24
C ASP A 289 17.08 -6.19 21.37
N LEU A 290 18.11 -6.99 21.65
CA LEU A 290 18.08 -8.07 22.64
C LEU A 290 19.38 -8.06 23.45
N TYR A 291 19.24 -8.22 24.76
CA TYR A 291 20.35 -8.45 25.68
C TYR A 291 20.18 -9.83 26.31
N LEU A 292 21.09 -10.75 26.01
CA LEU A 292 21.08 -12.09 26.59
C LEU A 292 22.07 -12.13 27.77
N GLU A 293 21.55 -11.96 28.98
CA GLU A 293 22.34 -11.98 30.20
C GLU A 293 22.55 -13.42 30.69
N LEU A 294 23.81 -13.82 30.83
CA LEU A 294 24.17 -15.15 31.32
C LEU A 294 24.91 -15.02 32.65
N ILE A 295 24.23 -15.43 33.72
CA ILE A 295 24.76 -15.40 35.09
C ILE A 295 25.31 -16.77 35.51
N ASP A 296 24.72 -17.87 35.01
CA ASP A 296 25.13 -19.25 35.30
C ASP A 296 25.34 -20.06 34.01
N THR A 297 26.60 -20.39 33.71
CA THR A 297 26.99 -21.17 32.54
C THR A 297 26.68 -22.66 32.66
N LEU A 298 26.34 -23.14 33.86
CA LEU A 298 25.92 -24.52 34.07
C LEU A 298 24.40 -24.70 33.91
N GLY A 299 23.69 -23.63 33.60
CA GLY A 299 22.24 -23.62 33.40
C GLY A 299 21.76 -24.49 32.23
N CYS A 300 20.45 -24.50 32.03
CA CYS A 300 19.79 -25.28 30.99
C CYS A 300 19.81 -24.54 29.65
N TRP A 301 19.01 -23.47 29.56
CA TRP A 301 18.78 -22.72 28.33
C TRP A 301 18.49 -21.26 28.68
N ALA A 302 18.99 -20.33 27.87
CA ALA A 302 18.60 -18.93 27.92
C ALA A 302 18.40 -18.42 26.49
N GLU A 303 17.21 -17.93 26.16
CA GLU A 303 16.88 -17.53 24.80
C GLU A 303 15.95 -16.32 24.77
N GLY A 304 16.15 -15.48 23.76
CA GLY A 304 15.26 -14.39 23.42
C GLY A 304 15.25 -14.20 21.91
N GLY A 305 14.14 -13.73 21.37
CA GLY A 305 13.99 -13.63 19.92
C GLY A 305 12.80 -12.80 19.48
N ILE A 306 12.65 -12.73 18.16
CA ILE A 306 11.57 -12.06 17.46
C ILE A 306 10.92 -13.05 16.50
N ALA A 307 9.60 -12.98 16.33
CA ALA A 307 8.85 -13.98 15.60
C ALA A 307 7.58 -13.45 14.94
N PHE A 308 7.15 -14.13 13.88
CA PHE A 308 5.80 -14.03 13.31
C PHE A 308 5.02 -15.32 13.61
N PRO A 309 3.90 -15.24 14.33
CA PRO A 309 3.07 -16.42 14.57
C PRO A 309 2.26 -16.78 13.31
N THR A 310 1.92 -18.07 13.16
CA THR A 310 1.08 -18.59 12.06
C THR A 310 -0.37 -18.11 12.13
N ASN A 311 -0.81 -17.57 13.27
CA ASN A 311 -2.13 -16.99 13.43
C ASN A 311 -2.15 -15.89 14.52
N ALA A 312 -3.25 -15.13 14.58
CA ALA A 312 -3.39 -13.94 15.44
C ALA A 312 -3.50 -14.23 16.96
N ASN A 313 -3.87 -15.46 17.35
CA ASN A 313 -4.00 -15.87 18.74
C ASN A 313 -3.50 -17.32 18.87
N PRO A 314 -2.18 -17.55 18.73
CA PRO A 314 -1.64 -18.89 18.78
C PRO A 314 -1.89 -19.50 20.16
N ASN A 315 -2.16 -20.80 20.17
CA ASN A 315 -2.24 -21.54 21.42
C ASN A 315 -0.80 -21.77 21.90
N TRP A 316 -0.36 -20.97 22.87
CA TRP A 316 0.92 -21.15 23.52
C TRP A 316 0.84 -22.41 24.39
N SER A 317 1.23 -23.57 23.83
CA SER A 317 1.18 -24.85 24.55
C SER A 317 2.21 -24.89 25.68
N ASP A 318 1.82 -25.48 26.81
CA ASP A 318 2.68 -25.66 27.99
C ASP A 318 3.73 -26.78 27.83
N ASP A 319 3.77 -27.49 26.70
CA ASP A 319 4.76 -28.53 26.42
C ASP A 319 5.82 -28.03 25.43
N CYS A 320 7.11 -28.23 25.73
CA CYS A 320 8.20 -27.62 24.94
C CYS A 320 8.58 -28.52 23.78
N SER A 321 7.60 -29.27 23.26
CA SER A 321 7.83 -30.09 22.09
C SER A 321 7.96 -29.20 20.85
N ASP A 322 8.51 -29.76 19.78
CA ASP A 322 8.59 -29.06 18.49
C ASP A 322 7.21 -28.59 17.98
N SER A 323 6.12 -29.16 18.50
CA SER A 323 4.75 -28.70 18.21
C SER A 323 4.43 -27.31 18.80
N ALA A 324 5.09 -26.88 19.88
CA ALA A 324 4.94 -25.51 20.41
C ALA A 324 5.53 -24.45 19.47
N TYR A 325 6.56 -24.80 18.70
CA TYR A 325 7.16 -23.93 17.70
C TYR A 325 6.39 -23.90 16.37
N SER A 326 5.43 -24.81 16.18
CA SER A 326 4.47 -24.74 15.05
C SER A 326 3.56 -23.51 15.11
N ALA A 327 3.53 -22.82 16.26
CA ALA A 327 2.88 -21.53 16.41
C ALA A 327 3.60 -20.40 15.66
N TYR A 328 4.88 -20.57 15.29
CA TYR A 328 5.67 -19.57 14.58
C TYR A 328 5.78 -19.91 13.09
N GLY A 329 5.35 -18.98 12.23
CA GLY A 329 5.62 -19.04 10.78
C GLY A 329 7.04 -18.58 10.45
N LEU A 330 7.61 -17.70 11.29
CA LEU A 330 9.01 -17.29 11.25
C LEU A 330 9.48 -17.00 12.67
N TYR A 331 10.69 -17.43 13.01
CA TYR A 331 11.30 -17.30 14.32
C TYR A 331 12.79 -17.05 14.17
N PHE A 332 13.31 -16.05 14.89
CA PHE A 332 14.73 -15.75 14.94
C PHE A 332 15.15 -15.34 16.35
N SER A 333 16.14 -16.03 16.91
CA SER A 333 16.54 -15.87 18.31
C SER A 333 18.05 -15.91 18.51
N LEU A 334 18.48 -15.46 19.69
CA LEU A 334 19.77 -15.80 20.30
C LEU A 334 19.49 -16.77 21.44
N ALA A 335 20.19 -17.90 21.45
CA ALA A 335 20.04 -18.97 22.40
C ALA A 335 21.39 -19.43 22.96
N TYR A 336 21.49 -19.50 24.28
CA TYR A 336 22.57 -20.15 25.01
C TYR A 336 22.11 -21.52 25.49
N VAL A 337 22.94 -22.54 25.28
CA VAL A 337 22.65 -23.92 25.67
C VAL A 337 23.72 -24.40 26.64
N GLY A 338 23.34 -24.68 27.88
CA GLY A 338 24.25 -25.22 28.90
C GLY A 338 24.13 -26.74 29.05
N GLU A 339 24.83 -27.30 30.04
CA GLU A 339 24.92 -28.77 30.24
C GLU A 339 23.80 -29.37 31.09
N ALA A 340 22.99 -28.54 31.77
CA ALA A 340 21.90 -29.07 32.62
C ALA A 340 20.79 -29.75 31.81
N CYS A 341 20.66 -29.44 30.52
CA CYS A 341 19.63 -29.96 29.62
C CYS A 341 20.24 -30.37 28.27
N PRO A 342 20.71 -31.63 28.14
CA PRO A 342 21.31 -32.10 26.89
C PRO A 342 20.26 -32.20 25.78
N ASP A 343 20.19 -31.19 24.91
CA ASP A 343 19.41 -31.23 23.68
C ASP A 343 20.14 -32.09 22.64
N PRO A 344 19.52 -33.16 22.09
CA PRO A 344 20.13 -33.98 21.05
C PRO A 344 20.41 -33.22 19.74
N ARG A 345 19.75 -32.07 19.53
CA ARG A 345 19.98 -31.17 18.38
C ARG A 345 21.29 -30.39 18.52
N VAL A 346 21.77 -30.18 19.74
CA VAL A 346 22.97 -29.39 20.04
C VAL A 346 24.13 -30.32 20.39
N PRO A 347 25.12 -30.50 19.49
CA PRO A 347 26.28 -31.35 19.74
C PRO A 347 27.02 -30.91 21.00
N ALA A 348 27.61 -31.84 21.75
CA ALA A 348 28.34 -31.52 22.99
C ALA A 348 29.40 -30.39 22.83
N PRO A 349 30.17 -30.31 21.72
CA PRO A 349 31.11 -29.20 21.52
C PRO A 349 30.45 -27.82 21.34
N ALA A 350 29.17 -27.77 20.95
CA ALA A 350 28.43 -26.54 20.73
C ALA A 350 27.69 -26.06 22.00
N ARG A 351 27.79 -26.80 23.10
CA ARG A 351 27.24 -26.39 24.40
C ARG A 351 28.18 -25.42 25.10
N HIS A 352 27.66 -24.73 26.11
CA HIS A 352 28.29 -23.61 26.79
C HIS A 352 28.59 -22.40 25.91
N HIS A 353 27.86 -22.30 24.81
CA HIS A 353 28.04 -21.29 23.79
C HIS A 353 26.69 -20.70 23.39
N ALA A 354 26.68 -19.43 22.97
CA ALA A 354 25.49 -18.78 22.43
C ALA A 354 25.46 -18.83 20.92
N TRP A 355 24.29 -19.08 20.34
CA TRP A 355 24.10 -19.18 18.90
C TRP A 355 22.88 -18.38 18.51
N PHE A 356 22.81 -17.92 17.27
CA PHE A 356 21.52 -17.55 16.73
C PHE A 356 20.83 -18.80 16.17
N MET A 357 19.50 -18.86 16.32
CA MET A 357 18.67 -19.93 15.79
C MET A 357 17.60 -19.32 14.91
N ALA A 358 17.34 -19.92 13.75
CA ALA A 358 16.33 -19.44 12.80
C ALA A 358 15.43 -20.57 12.35
N ARG A 359 14.12 -20.31 12.31
CA ARG A 359 13.12 -21.25 11.81
C ARG A 359 12.08 -20.51 10.98
N PHE A 360 11.58 -21.14 9.94
CA PHE A 360 10.52 -20.57 9.11
C PHE A 360 9.75 -21.68 8.39
N LEU A 361 8.54 -21.37 7.95
CA LEU A 361 7.77 -22.25 7.07
C LEU A 361 8.12 -21.95 5.61
N ASP A 362 8.40 -23.01 4.84
CA ASP A 362 8.55 -22.92 3.39
C ASP A 362 7.19 -22.70 2.69
N GLU A 363 7.20 -22.61 1.35
CA GLU A 363 5.99 -22.43 0.56
C GLU A 363 5.00 -23.61 0.61
N ASN A 364 5.40 -24.74 1.21
CA ASN A 364 4.61 -25.95 1.39
C ASN A 364 4.16 -26.15 2.85
N ASP A 365 4.27 -25.11 3.69
CA ASP A 365 4.00 -25.15 5.14
C ASP A 365 4.91 -26.15 5.90
N SER A 366 6.08 -26.47 5.35
CA SER A 366 7.08 -27.34 5.99
C SER A 366 8.06 -26.50 6.80
N LEU A 367 8.35 -26.94 8.03
CA LEU A 367 9.29 -26.26 8.91
C LEU A 367 10.73 -26.47 8.44
N GLU A 368 11.41 -25.37 8.09
CA GLU A 368 12.86 -25.32 7.94
C GLU A 368 13.51 -24.82 9.23
N ILE A 369 14.62 -25.45 9.60
CA ILE A 369 15.40 -25.15 10.80
C ILE A 369 16.85 -24.87 10.38
N PHE A 370 17.38 -23.75 10.85
CA PHE A 370 18.75 -23.36 10.63
C PHE A 370 19.44 -23.04 11.95
N ASP A 371 20.29 -23.98 12.38
CA ASP A 371 21.05 -23.90 13.63
C ASP A 371 22.56 -24.08 13.33
N PRO A 372 23.31 -22.98 13.11
CA PRO A 372 24.70 -23.03 12.66
C PRO A 372 25.66 -23.25 13.83
N PHE A 373 25.71 -24.47 14.35
CA PHE A 373 26.69 -24.86 15.36
C PHE A 373 28.08 -25.05 14.72
N SER A 374 28.82 -23.95 14.48
CA SER A 374 30.16 -23.97 13.86
C SER A 374 31.23 -23.15 14.62
N ASP A 375 32.47 -23.61 14.54
CA ASP A 375 33.41 -23.61 15.67
C ASP A 375 34.27 -22.34 15.88
N SER A 376 33.71 -21.12 15.76
CA SER A 376 34.54 -19.93 16.10
C SER A 376 33.86 -18.63 16.57
N THR A 377 32.53 -18.49 16.58
CA THR A 377 31.90 -17.15 16.76
C THR A 377 30.65 -17.15 17.67
N ALA A 378 30.64 -17.93 18.74
CA ALA A 378 29.43 -18.13 19.52
C ALA A 378 29.21 -17.07 20.64
N ASP A 379 30.26 -16.70 21.37
CA ASP A 379 30.05 -16.03 22.66
C ASP A 379 29.95 -14.51 22.61
N HIS A 380 30.20 -13.86 21.46
CA HIS A 380 30.15 -12.39 21.39
C HIS A 380 28.73 -11.82 21.50
N TYR A 381 27.71 -12.67 21.41
CA TYR A 381 26.32 -12.32 21.65
C TYR A 381 25.94 -12.18 23.13
N LEU A 382 26.75 -12.73 24.03
CA LEU A 382 26.43 -12.77 25.45
C LEU A 382 26.78 -11.46 26.16
N ASN A 383 25.97 -11.10 27.16
CA ASN A 383 26.21 -9.97 28.06
C ASN A 383 26.48 -8.65 27.30
N SER A 384 25.81 -8.49 26.16
CA SER A 384 25.90 -7.32 25.29
C SER A 384 24.56 -7.06 24.60
N TRP A 385 24.36 -5.82 24.12
CA TRP A 385 23.19 -5.50 23.29
C TRP A 385 23.45 -5.94 21.85
N ASN A 386 22.53 -6.74 21.32
CA ASN A 386 22.55 -7.22 19.95
C ASN A 386 21.28 -6.76 19.24
N THR A 387 21.37 -6.46 17.95
CA THR A 387 20.20 -6.25 17.10
C THR A 387 19.99 -7.50 16.27
N LEU A 388 18.84 -8.14 16.44
CA LEU A 388 18.37 -9.21 15.57
C LEU A 388 17.52 -8.57 14.49
N LYS A 389 17.85 -8.84 13.23
CA LYS A 389 17.13 -8.34 12.07
C LYS A 389 16.80 -9.48 11.13
N VAL A 390 15.58 -9.47 10.61
CA VAL A 390 15.12 -10.36 9.55
C VAL A 390 14.66 -9.50 8.38
N ASP A 391 15.27 -9.71 7.22
CA ASP A 391 14.86 -9.08 5.97
C ASP A 391 14.31 -10.16 5.04
N ILE A 392 13.08 -9.99 4.57
CA ILE A 392 12.49 -10.76 3.48
C ILE A 392 12.37 -9.85 2.29
N ASP A 393 13.01 -10.20 1.18
CA ASP A 393 12.91 -9.41 -0.04
C ASP A 393 11.62 -9.69 -0.83
N ALA A 394 11.40 -8.94 -1.91
CA ALA A 394 10.23 -9.10 -2.75
C ALA A 394 10.13 -10.45 -3.48
N THR A 395 11.23 -11.21 -3.54
CA THR A 395 11.27 -12.57 -4.13
C THR A 395 10.96 -13.66 -3.10
N GLY A 396 10.87 -13.30 -1.82
CA GLY A 396 10.69 -14.23 -0.71
C GLY A 396 12.01 -14.74 -0.12
N GLN A 397 13.17 -14.25 -0.58
CA GLN A 397 14.45 -14.61 0.00
C GLN A 397 14.58 -14.01 1.40
N ILE A 398 14.88 -14.85 2.38
CA ILE A 398 15.02 -14.46 3.78
C ILE A 398 16.51 -14.33 4.13
N SER A 399 16.86 -13.27 4.85
CA SER A 399 18.15 -13.11 5.51
C SER A 399 17.96 -12.82 7.00
N PHE A 400 18.74 -13.53 7.81
CA PHE A 400 18.81 -13.42 9.26
C PHE A 400 20.14 -12.75 9.63
N ILE A 401 20.07 -11.65 10.37
CA ILE A 401 21.22 -10.79 10.63
C ILE A 401 21.30 -10.52 12.13
N VAL A 402 22.47 -10.79 12.73
CA VAL A 402 22.80 -10.36 14.10
C VAL A 402 23.86 -9.28 14.03
N ILE A 403 23.57 -8.12 14.61
CA ILE A 403 24.53 -7.03 14.77
C ILE A 403 24.95 -6.96 16.24
N SER A 404 26.23 -7.18 16.52
CA SER A 404 26.77 -7.21 17.88
C SER A 404 28.05 -6.37 17.95
N GLY A 405 27.94 -5.15 18.47
CA GLY A 405 29.04 -4.18 18.46
C GLY A 405 29.51 -3.87 17.03
N SER A 406 30.74 -4.26 16.70
CA SER A 406 31.32 -4.12 15.34
C SER A 406 31.15 -5.37 14.46
N ASN A 407 30.61 -6.46 15.02
CA ASN A 407 30.42 -7.72 14.31
C ASN A 407 29.03 -7.75 13.65
N THR A 408 28.95 -8.31 12.46
CA THR A 408 27.69 -8.54 11.75
C THR A 408 27.74 -9.95 11.20
N ASP A 409 26.86 -10.80 11.71
CA ASP A 409 26.71 -12.17 11.26
C ASP A 409 25.44 -12.25 10.43
N THR A 410 25.57 -12.71 9.18
CA THR A 410 24.44 -12.84 8.25
C THR A 410 24.35 -14.26 7.75
N VAL A 411 23.12 -14.78 7.79
CA VAL A 411 22.75 -16.05 7.19
C VAL A 411 21.60 -15.85 6.24
N TRP A 412 21.65 -16.59 5.14
CA TRP A 412 20.59 -16.63 4.15
C TRP A 412 19.82 -17.93 4.30
N ALA A 413 18.50 -17.85 4.31
CA ALA A 413 17.68 -19.04 4.14
C ALA A 413 18.06 -19.74 2.82
N PRO A 414 18.07 -21.08 2.77
CA PRO A 414 18.24 -21.80 1.52
C PRO A 414 17.30 -21.25 0.44
N THR A 415 17.79 -21.17 -0.79
CA THR A 415 16.90 -21.01 -1.94
C THR A 415 16.24 -22.36 -2.20
N ALA A 416 14.90 -22.41 -2.18
CA ALA A 416 14.14 -23.58 -2.61
C ALA A 416 14.42 -23.94 -4.08
#